data_AF-A0A2P9H491-F1
#
_entry.id   AF-A0A2P9H491-F1
#
_cell.length_a   1.000
_cell.length_b   1.000
_cell.length_c   1.000
_cell.angle_alpha   90.00
_cell.angle_beta   90.00
_cell.angle_gamma   90.00
#
_symmetry.space_group_name_H-M   'P 1'
#
loop_
_entity.id
_entity.type
_entity.pdbx_description
1 polymer ?
#
loop_
_entity_poly.entity_id
_entity_poly.type
_entity_poly.pdbx_seq_one_letter_code
_entity_poly.pdbx_strand_id
1 'polypeptide(L)'
;MSHPLAILVHGMGRTPVSMALLAFRLRRDGFRTPIFGYSVTVERFPSCVARLQRFIESRLGTERFIVIGHSLGAVLLRCVLPKLVQQPAACFLLAPPSRACVWARMLAPHLPYRIVAGEMGQLLANEEFMGSVPIPCCPTWIYAGTGGPSTRFFSPWRRTQ
;
A
#
# COMPACT_ATOMS: atom_id res chain seq x y z
N MET A 1 14.55 -15.86 -22.19
CA MET A 1 14.80 -14.46 -21.75
C MET A 1 13.88 -14.21 -20.57
N SER A 2 14.43 -13.88 -19.42
CA SER A 2 13.63 -13.68 -18.23
C SER A 2 13.07 -12.26 -18.20
N HIS A 3 11.75 -12.13 -18.03
CA HIS A 3 11.09 -10.84 -17.94
C HIS A 3 11.24 -10.26 -16.53
N PRO A 4 11.59 -8.97 -16.38
CA PRO A 4 11.69 -8.34 -15.07
C PRO A 4 10.34 -8.38 -14.34
N LEU A 5 10.38 -8.54 -13.02
CA LEU A 5 9.20 -8.75 -12.20
C LEU A 5 8.80 -7.47 -11.47
N ALA A 6 7.53 -7.08 -11.56
CA ALA A 6 6.96 -5.94 -10.85
C ALA A 6 5.73 -6.36 -10.03
N ILE A 7 5.89 -6.48 -8.71
CA ILE A 7 4.83 -6.94 -7.82
C ILE A 7 3.96 -5.76 -7.40
N LEU A 8 2.66 -5.87 -7.62
CA LEU A 8 1.70 -4.78 -7.33
C LEU A 8 0.84 -5.12 -6.12
N VAL A 9 0.72 -4.19 -5.17
CA VAL A 9 -0.12 -4.30 -3.96
C VAL A 9 -1.11 -3.14 -3.92
N HIS A 10 -2.40 -3.43 -4.07
CA HIS A 10 -3.46 -2.41 -4.09
C HIS A 10 -3.72 -1.81 -2.71
N GLY A 11 -4.53 -0.74 -2.65
CA GLY A 11 -4.94 -0.10 -1.39
C GLY A 11 -6.29 -0.59 -0.86
N MET A 12 -6.70 -0.02 0.28
CA MET A 12 -8.00 -0.25 0.92
C MET A 12 -9.16 0.29 0.07
N GLY A 13 -10.26 -0.45 -0.02
CA GLY A 13 -11.48 -0.03 -0.73
C GLY A 13 -11.39 -0.10 -2.26
N ARG A 14 -10.34 -0.71 -2.81
CA ARG A 14 -10.19 -0.93 -4.25
C ARG A 14 -9.90 -2.39 -4.54
N THR A 15 -10.46 -2.89 -5.64
CA THR A 15 -10.10 -4.20 -6.19
C THR A 15 -8.73 -4.12 -6.88
N PRO A 16 -8.08 -5.27 -7.17
CA PRO A 16 -6.88 -5.34 -8.01
C PRO A 16 -6.98 -4.54 -9.34
N VAL A 17 -8.20 -4.27 -9.82
CA VAL A 17 -8.47 -3.46 -11.01
C VAL A 17 -7.91 -2.03 -10.90
N SER A 18 -7.78 -1.47 -9.69
CA SER A 18 -7.17 -0.14 -9.55
C SER A 18 -5.70 -0.10 -9.97
N MET A 19 -5.05 -1.25 -10.03
CA MET A 19 -3.70 -1.42 -10.54
C MET A 19 -3.65 -1.85 -12.00
N ALA A 20 -4.79 -2.09 -12.66
CA ALA A 20 -4.83 -2.66 -14.01
C ALA A 20 -4.14 -1.76 -15.04
N LEU A 21 -4.35 -0.44 -14.99
CA LEU A 21 -3.69 0.50 -15.91
C LEU A 21 -2.16 0.49 -15.74
N LEU A 22 -1.68 0.47 -14.49
CA LEU A 22 -0.26 0.40 -14.19
C LEU A 22 0.32 -0.95 -14.63
N ALA A 23 -0.37 -2.04 -14.31
CA ALA A 23 0.01 -3.39 -14.71
C ALA A 23 0.10 -3.52 -16.23
N PHE A 24 -0.84 -2.92 -16.97
CA PHE A 24 -0.86 -2.92 -18.43
C PHE A 24 0.34 -2.16 -19.01
N ARG A 25 0.63 -0.96 -18.51
CA ARG A 25 1.78 -0.17 -18.96
C ARG A 25 3.10 -0.90 -18.71
N LEU A 26 3.29 -1.44 -17.51
CA LEU A 26 4.48 -2.23 -17.18
C LEU A 26 4.61 -3.50 -18.04
N ARG A 27 3.48 -4.17 -18.37
CA ARG A 27 3.50 -5.32 -19.28
C ARG A 27 3.92 -4.93 -20.69
N ARG A 28 3.50 -3.75 -21.18
CA ARG A 28 3.96 -3.22 -22.47
C ARG A 28 5.47 -2.96 -22.48
N ASP A 29 6.03 -2.62 -21.33
CA ASP A 29 7.48 -2.44 -21.14
C ASP A 29 8.21 -3.76 -20.82
N GLY A 30 7.54 -4.91 -20.96
CA GLY A 30 8.14 -6.24 -20.83
C GLY A 30 8.17 -6.81 -19.42
N PHE A 31 7.50 -6.18 -18.43
CA PHE A 31 7.45 -6.70 -17.06
C PHE A 31 6.36 -7.77 -16.88
N ARG A 32 6.65 -8.75 -16.03
CA ARG A 32 5.62 -9.58 -15.39
C ARG A 32 5.02 -8.83 -14.20
N THR A 33 3.70 -8.70 -14.16
CA THR A 33 3.01 -7.92 -13.10
C THR A 33 2.00 -8.73 -12.29
N PRO A 34 2.46 -9.58 -11.34
CA PRO A 34 1.56 -10.22 -10.40
C PRO A 34 0.95 -9.18 -9.45
N ILE A 35 -0.37 -9.25 -9.26
CA ILE A 35 -1.11 -8.35 -8.37
C ILE A 35 -1.53 -9.14 -7.14
N PHE A 36 -1.16 -8.65 -5.95
CA PHE A 36 -1.58 -9.23 -4.69
C PHE A 36 -2.97 -8.73 -4.33
N GLY A 37 -3.95 -9.64 -4.30
CA GLY A 37 -5.30 -9.39 -3.83
C GLY A 37 -5.43 -9.69 -2.33
N TYR A 38 -6.10 -8.81 -1.58
CA TYR A 38 -6.43 -9.04 -0.17
C TYR A 38 -7.75 -8.38 0.23
N SER A 39 -8.39 -8.92 1.27
CA SER A 39 -9.66 -8.39 1.80
C SER A 39 -9.41 -7.69 3.13
N VAL A 40 -9.57 -6.37 3.12
CA VAL A 40 -9.45 -5.53 4.32
C VAL A 40 -10.47 -5.87 5.40
N THR A 41 -11.66 -6.34 4.98
CA THR A 41 -12.79 -6.59 5.87
C THR A 41 -12.67 -7.92 6.61
N VAL A 42 -12.05 -8.91 5.97
CA VAL A 42 -12.04 -10.31 6.46
C VAL A 42 -10.67 -10.73 6.97
N GLU A 43 -9.60 -10.19 6.41
CA GLU A 43 -8.24 -10.62 6.72
C GLU A 43 -7.62 -9.79 7.84
N ARG A 44 -6.94 -10.47 8.76
CA ARG A 44 -6.16 -9.82 9.82
C ARG A 44 -4.84 -9.28 9.27
N PHE A 45 -4.38 -8.15 9.80
CA PHE A 45 -3.18 -7.50 9.30
C PHE A 45 -1.92 -8.40 9.32
N PRO A 46 -1.56 -9.07 10.43
CA PRO A 46 -0.38 -9.94 10.46
C PRO A 46 -0.48 -11.11 9.47
N SER A 47 -1.67 -11.71 9.35
CA SER A 47 -1.94 -12.79 8.40
C SER A 47 -1.78 -12.34 6.96
N CYS A 48 -2.24 -11.13 6.64
CA CYS A 48 -2.07 -10.53 5.31
C CYS A 48 -0.60 -10.25 5.00
N VAL A 49 0.18 -9.75 5.96
CA VAL A 49 1.64 -9.55 5.78
C VAL A 49 2.32 -10.90 5.51
N ALA A 50 1.99 -11.95 6.27
CA ALA A 50 2.55 -13.27 6.05
C ALA A 50 2.15 -13.87 4.69
N ARG A 51 0.92 -13.64 4.24
CA ARG A 51 0.46 -14.08 2.91
C ARG A 51 1.11 -13.29 1.78
N LEU A 52 1.33 -11.98 1.97
CA LEU A 52 2.08 -11.15 1.03
C LEU A 52 3.53 -11.63 0.93
N GLN A 53 4.16 -11.98 2.04
CA GLN A 53 5.51 -12.57 2.05
C GLN A 53 5.56 -13.82 1.16
N ARG A 54 4.71 -14.82 1.45
CA ARG A 54 4.63 -16.06 0.65
C ARG A 54 4.31 -15.79 -0.82
N PHE A 55 3.46 -14.81 -1.09
CA PHE A 55 3.10 -14.43 -2.45
C PHE A 55 4.29 -13.87 -3.23
N ILE A 56 5.11 -13.02 -2.59
CA ILE A 56 6.33 -12.48 -3.18
C ILE A 56 7.33 -13.61 -3.41
N GLU A 57 7.65 -14.36 -2.35
CA GLU A 57 8.68 -15.41 -2.36
C GLU A 57 8.41 -16.52 -3.38
N SER A 58 7.15 -16.96 -3.51
CA SER A 58 6.75 -17.97 -4.52
C SER A 58 6.88 -17.53 -5.98
N ARG A 59 7.21 -16.25 -6.23
CA ARG A 59 7.37 -15.67 -7.57
C ARG A 59 8.77 -15.18 -7.85
N LEU A 60 9.64 -15.22 -6.83
CA LEU A 60 11.04 -14.87 -7.01
C LEU A 60 11.72 -15.93 -7.87
N GLY A 61 12.63 -15.46 -8.71
CA GLY A 61 13.56 -16.29 -9.46
C GLY A 61 14.97 -15.73 -9.28
N THR A 62 15.83 -15.95 -10.26
CA THR A 62 17.17 -15.35 -10.32
C THR A 62 17.15 -13.86 -10.69
N GLU A 63 16.03 -13.38 -11.22
CA GLU A 63 15.87 -12.03 -11.75
C GLU A 63 15.70 -10.98 -10.65
N ARG A 64 16.15 -9.75 -10.92
CA ARG A 64 15.78 -8.60 -10.09
C ARG A 64 14.29 -8.31 -10.22
N PHE A 65 13.68 -7.91 -9.11
CA PHE A 65 12.27 -7.51 -9.06
C PHE A 65 12.10 -6.15 -8.40
N ILE A 66 10.96 -5.52 -8.69
CA ILE A 66 10.52 -4.28 -8.04
C ILE A 66 9.18 -4.52 -7.36
N VAL A 67 8.86 -3.69 -6.37
CA VAL A 67 7.57 -3.71 -5.68
C VAL A 67 6.89 -2.35 -5.76
N ILE A 68 5.56 -2.36 -5.90
CA ILE A 68 4.76 -1.15 -6.00
C ILE A 68 3.54 -1.29 -5.10
N GLY A 69 3.42 -0.39 -4.12
CA GLY A 69 2.32 -0.39 -3.16
C GLY A 69 1.53 0.90 -3.20
N HIS A 70 0.20 0.80 -3.20
CA HIS A 70 -0.67 1.98 -3.12
C HIS A 70 -1.40 2.06 -1.79
N SER A 71 -1.39 3.24 -1.16
CA SER A 71 -2.10 3.51 0.10
C SER A 71 -1.83 2.43 1.15
N LEU A 72 -2.82 1.66 1.61
CA LEU A 72 -2.61 0.54 2.54
C LEU A 72 -1.61 -0.51 2.02
N GLY A 73 -1.56 -0.75 0.71
CA GLY A 73 -0.60 -1.67 0.10
C GLY A 73 0.85 -1.22 0.32
N ALA A 74 1.10 0.09 0.43
CA ALA A 74 2.42 0.61 0.79
C ALA A 74 2.81 0.25 2.24
N VAL A 75 1.85 0.26 3.17
CA VAL A 75 2.09 -0.14 4.57
C VAL A 75 2.38 -1.63 4.65
N LEU A 76 1.59 -2.46 3.96
CA LEU A 76 1.82 -3.90 3.88
C LEU A 76 3.21 -4.21 3.31
N LEU A 77 3.63 -3.52 2.23
CA LEU A 77 4.98 -3.67 1.68
C LEU A 77 6.04 -3.27 2.70
N ARG A 78 5.91 -2.13 3.37
CA ARG A 78 6.89 -1.71 4.39
C ARG A 78 7.03 -2.72 5.53
N CYS A 79 5.93 -3.37 5.94
CA CYS A 79 5.96 -4.42 6.96
C CYS A 79 6.53 -5.76 6.45
N VAL A 80 6.40 -6.06 5.15
CA VAL A 80 6.88 -7.32 4.57
C VAL A 80 8.35 -7.26 4.16
N LEU A 81 8.85 -6.11 3.71
CA LEU A 81 10.20 -5.95 3.18
C LEU A 81 11.31 -6.48 4.10
N PRO A 82 11.31 -6.19 5.42
CA PRO A 82 12.32 -6.73 6.33
C PRO A 82 12.29 -8.25 6.50
N LYS A 83 11.19 -8.90 6.10
CA LYS A 83 10.97 -10.34 6.24
C LYS A 83 11.33 -11.13 4.98
N LEU A 84 11.58 -10.46 3.86
CA LEU A 84 11.87 -11.11 2.58
C LEU A 84 13.29 -11.67 2.56
N VAL A 85 13.43 -12.89 2.02
CA VAL A 85 14.73 -13.53 1.76
C VAL A 85 15.59 -12.79 0.74
N GLN A 86 14.95 -12.08 -0.20
CA GLN A 86 15.60 -11.27 -1.23
C GLN A 86 14.96 -9.88 -1.25
N GLN A 87 15.79 -8.85 -1.20
CA GLN A 87 15.32 -7.47 -1.28
C GLN A 87 15.03 -7.07 -2.74
N PRO A 88 13.96 -6.29 -3.01
CA PRO A 88 13.71 -5.78 -4.33
C PRO A 88 14.79 -4.78 -4.74
N ALA A 89 15.01 -4.64 -6.05
CA ALA A 89 15.90 -3.62 -6.60
C ALA A 89 15.35 -2.20 -6.37
N ALA A 90 14.03 -2.06 -6.29
CA ALA A 90 13.35 -0.78 -6.06
C ALA A 90 11.96 -0.99 -5.43
N CYS A 91 11.56 -0.02 -4.61
CA CYS A 91 10.25 0.07 -3.99
C CYS A 91 9.57 1.39 -4.38
N PHE A 92 8.36 1.31 -4.93
CA PHE A 92 7.58 2.49 -5.31
C PHE A 92 6.30 2.57 -4.46
N LEU A 93 6.18 3.64 -3.69
CA LEU A 93 5.05 3.86 -2.78
C LEU A 93 4.15 4.96 -3.35
N LEU A 94 2.92 4.60 -3.69
CA LEU A 94 1.92 5.50 -4.26
C LEU A 94 0.94 5.93 -3.16
N ALA A 95 0.91 7.22 -2.85
CA ALA A 95 0.10 7.81 -1.79
C ALA A 95 0.15 7.01 -0.47
N PRO A 96 1.35 6.67 0.06
CA PRO A 96 1.45 5.95 1.31
C PRO A 96 0.89 6.82 2.45
N PRO A 97 0.07 6.27 3.36
CA PRO A 97 -0.22 6.97 4.60
C PRO A 97 1.08 7.02 5.42
N SER A 98 1.70 8.19 5.50
CA SER A 98 2.91 8.39 6.34
C SER A 98 2.56 8.83 7.76
N ARG A 99 1.30 9.24 7.98
CA ARG A 99 0.70 9.59 9.28
C ARG A 99 -0.71 9.03 9.31
N ALA A 100 -1.28 8.85 10.50
CA ALA A 100 -2.68 8.45 10.65
C ALA A 100 -3.56 9.37 9.79
N CYS A 101 -4.26 8.78 8.81
CA CYS A 101 -5.00 9.57 7.83
C CYS A 101 -6.11 10.34 8.56
N VAL A 102 -6.14 11.68 8.43
CA VAL A 102 -7.16 12.52 9.09
C VAL A 102 -8.56 12.03 8.75
N TRP A 103 -8.79 11.61 7.50
CA TRP A 103 -10.06 11.00 7.08
C TRP A 103 -10.32 9.65 7.71
N ALA A 104 -9.30 8.78 7.85
CA ALA A 104 -9.46 7.51 8.55
C ALA A 104 -9.77 7.73 10.04
N ARG A 105 -9.18 8.74 10.69
CA ARG A 105 -9.49 9.13 12.07
C ARG A 105 -10.89 9.72 12.21
N MET A 106 -11.32 10.57 11.27
CA MET A 106 -12.66 11.15 11.26
C MET A 106 -13.74 10.10 10.98
N LEU A 107 -13.44 9.09 10.16
CA LEU A 107 -14.37 8.02 9.79
C LEU A 107 -14.34 6.82 10.75
N ALA A 108 -13.23 6.60 11.48
CA ALA A 108 -13.06 5.54 12.48
C ALA A 108 -14.23 5.38 13.49
N PRO A 109 -14.82 6.46 14.05
CA PRO A 109 -15.94 6.33 14.98
C PRO A 109 -17.25 5.90 14.30
N HIS A 110 -17.39 5.99 12.97
CA HIS A 110 -18.61 5.63 12.27
C HIS A 110 -18.70 4.11 12.04
N LEU A 111 -19.77 3.50 12.58
CA LEU A 111 -20.03 2.06 12.49
C LEU A 111 -19.97 1.47 11.05
N PRO A 112 -20.46 2.15 9.99
CA PRO A 112 -20.34 1.67 8.62
C PRO A 112 -18.89 1.58 8.15
N TYR A 113 -18.06 2.56 8.52
CA TYR A 113 -16.64 2.57 8.18
C TYR A 113 -15.90 1.45 8.92
N ARG A 114 -16.25 1.18 10.19
CA ARG A 114 -15.67 0.04 10.93
C ARG A 114 -15.97 -1.31 10.28
N ILE A 115 -17.19 -1.48 9.77
CA ILE A 115 -17.61 -2.71 9.08
C ILE A 115 -16.86 -2.86 7.75
N VAL A 116 -16.70 -1.78 6.97
CA VAL A 116 -16.05 -1.85 5.66
C VAL A 116 -14.51 -1.92 5.77
N ALA A 117 -13.93 -1.13 6.66
CA ALA A 117 -12.48 -0.97 6.79
C ALA A 117 -11.82 -2.02 7.72
N GLY A 118 -12.61 -2.76 8.50
CA GLY A 118 -12.13 -3.88 9.33
C GLY A 118 -11.00 -3.51 10.31
N GLU A 119 -10.27 -4.52 10.79
CA GLU A 119 -9.10 -4.35 11.68
C GLU A 119 -8.00 -3.51 11.03
N MET A 120 -7.74 -3.71 9.73
CA MET A 120 -6.68 -2.99 9.02
C MET A 120 -6.94 -1.47 8.90
N GLY A 121 -8.21 -1.06 8.80
CA GLY A 121 -8.60 0.35 8.74
C GLY A 121 -8.42 1.06 10.07
N GLN A 122 -8.57 0.32 11.17
CA GLN A 122 -8.30 0.83 12.52
C GLN A 122 -6.78 0.95 12.77
N LEU A 123 -5.98 0.01 12.26
CA LEU A 123 -4.52 0.10 12.34
C LEU A 123 -3.97 1.31 11.59
N LEU A 124 -4.54 1.66 10.42
CA LEU A 124 -4.19 2.89 9.70
C LEU A 124 -4.54 4.17 10.47
N ALA A 125 -5.48 4.11 11.41
CA ALA A 125 -5.86 5.24 12.26
C ALA A 125 -5.03 5.31 13.56
N ASN A 126 -4.27 4.26 13.88
CA ASN A 126 -3.44 4.17 15.08
C ASN A 126 -2.05 4.79 14.84
N GLU A 127 -1.72 5.83 15.61
CA GLU A 127 -0.46 6.58 15.46
C GLU A 127 0.77 5.77 15.90
N GLU A 128 0.65 4.97 16.96
CA GLU A 128 1.73 4.11 17.46
C GLU A 128 2.10 3.04 16.42
N PHE A 129 1.09 2.36 15.87
CA PHE A 129 1.28 1.41 14.79
C PHE A 129 1.94 2.07 13.58
N MET A 130 1.38 3.18 13.09
CA MET A 130 1.94 3.89 11.95
C MET A 130 3.36 4.41 12.18
N GLY A 131 3.71 4.77 13.43
CA GLY A 131 5.05 5.12 13.86
C GLY A 131 6.02 3.93 13.86
N SER A 132 5.53 2.72 14.13
CA SER A 132 6.33 1.48 14.11
C SER A 132 6.57 0.88 12.72
N VAL A 133 5.91 1.39 11.67
CA VAL A 133 6.05 0.84 10.32
C VAL A 133 7.49 1.02 9.83
N PRO A 134 8.20 -0.05 9.43
CA PRO A 134 9.61 0.03 9.05
C PRO A 134 9.89 0.99 7.90
N ILE A 135 11.10 1.54 7.86
CA ILE A 135 11.65 2.25 6.70
C ILE A 135 12.22 1.19 5.75
N PRO A 136 11.84 1.18 4.45
CA PRO A 136 12.44 0.27 3.48
C PRO A 136 13.96 0.40 3.39
N CYS A 137 14.68 -0.73 3.42
CA CYS A 137 16.13 -0.77 3.25
C CYS A 137 16.58 -0.75 1.78
N CYS A 138 15.63 -0.78 0.83
CA CYS A 138 15.89 -0.75 -0.61
C CYS A 138 15.65 0.66 -1.18
N PRO A 139 16.22 0.97 -2.37
CA PRO A 139 15.94 2.23 -3.07
C PRO A 139 14.42 2.46 -3.18
N THR A 140 13.95 3.58 -2.63
CA THR A 140 12.52 3.83 -2.45
C THR A 140 12.10 5.19 -3.02
N TRP A 141 11.02 5.19 -3.81
CA TRP A 141 10.39 6.40 -4.34
C TRP A 141 8.98 6.54 -3.78
N ILE A 142 8.65 7.75 -3.33
CA ILE A 142 7.33 8.09 -2.80
C ILE A 142 6.66 9.09 -3.75
N TYR A 143 5.49 8.73 -4.25
CA TYR A 143 4.65 9.61 -5.05
C TYR A 143 3.44 10.02 -4.21
N ALA A 144 3.37 11.27 -3.80
CA ALA A 144 2.24 11.83 -3.06
C ALA A 144 1.61 12.97 -3.88
N GLY A 145 0.28 12.94 -4.01
CA GLY A 145 -0.46 14.03 -4.64
C GLY A 145 -0.62 15.21 -3.69
N THR A 146 -0.57 16.43 -4.22
CA THR A 146 -0.77 17.68 -3.46
C THR A 146 -2.20 18.24 -3.58
N GLY A 147 -3.05 17.64 -4.41
CA GLY A 147 -4.44 18.05 -4.62
C GLY A 147 -5.38 17.40 -3.60
N GLY A 148 -5.57 18.02 -2.44
CA GLY A 148 -6.69 17.70 -1.53
C GLY A 148 -8.02 18.24 -2.08
N PRO A 149 -9.18 17.81 -1.55
CA PRO A 149 -10.47 18.34 -1.97
C PRO A 149 -10.52 19.85 -1.70
N SER A 150 -10.44 20.66 -2.76
CA SER A 150 -10.61 22.11 -2.73
C SER A 150 -12.08 22.49 -2.62
N THR A 151 -12.79 21.96 -1.63
CA THR A 151 -14.13 22.45 -1.30
C THR A 151 -14.03 23.36 -0.09
N ARG A 152 -14.62 24.54 -0.20
CA ARG A 152 -14.64 25.62 0.82
C ARG A 152 -15.21 25.17 2.18
N PHE A 153 -15.85 24.00 2.23
CA PHE A 153 -16.50 23.42 3.40
C PHE A 153 -15.62 22.46 4.24
N PHE A 154 -14.51 21.94 3.69
CA PHE A 154 -13.73 20.86 4.34
C PHE A 154 -12.24 21.17 4.57
N SER A 155 -11.83 22.45 4.53
CA SER A 155 -10.46 22.84 4.90
C SER A 155 -10.34 22.98 6.43
N PRO A 156 -9.47 22.20 7.12
CA PRO A 156 -9.13 22.44 8.53
C PRO A 156 -8.27 23.71 8.70
N TRP A 157 -7.72 24.25 7.61
CA TRP A 157 -6.96 25.48 7.62
C TRP A 157 -7.91 26.67 7.51
N ARG A 158 -8.41 27.14 8.66
CA ARG A 158 -8.80 28.55 8.79
C ARG A 158 -7.51 29.35 8.72
N ARG A 159 -7.34 30.14 7.66
CA ARG A 159 -6.39 31.26 7.66
C ARG A 159 -6.85 32.21 8.76
N THR A 160 -6.19 32.19 9.90
CA THR A 160 -6.09 33.36 10.76
C THR A 160 -5.35 34.42 9.95
N GLN A 161 -6.06 35.47 9.55
CA GLN A 161 -5.43 36.77 9.34
C GLN A 161 -5.07 37.37 10.69
#